data_AF-R6PD31-F1
#
_entry.id   AF-R6PD31-F1
#
_cell.length_a   1.000
_cell.length_b   1.000
_cell.length_c   1.000
_cell.angle_alpha   90.00
_cell.angle_beta   90.00
_cell.angle_gamma   90.00
#
_symmetry.space_group_name_H-M   'P 1'
#
loop_
_entity.id
_entity.type
_entity.pdbx_description
1 polymer ?
#
loop_
_entity_poly.entity_id
_entity_poly.type
_entity_poly.pdbx_seq_one_letter_code
_entity_poly.pdbx_strand_id
1 'polypeptide(L)'
;MKCPNCNKEIADNTKFCPECGHNFSQPQQETPVQPQPQTVYVQQPQPEPKKKKPLWLKIVIGIVGLFILFAILGSCSDDSSTSTSAPAPAPSSSTGTEQATNGSSSSSSSSSSSSSTSSSNSTPIGVYTKLSQISSIDFTISAKAKAFITEHPDLFPAKSDVDCNNYVNYGIEYKHLSKSADNYGDSMVCVNGTIEQIMELKPEETGLKDTITLMRIEDGDYNDFCAFYIGTVDLYEDDSATIYGVPLNMGSYKNNMNGTTTCAVVAAAYAGPQISG
;
A
#
# COMPACT_ATOMS: atom_id res chain seq x y z
N MET A 1 -20.24 35.38 14.73
CA MET A 1 -19.45 34.96 13.54
C MET A 1 -20.19 33.88 12.76
N LYS A 2 -19.85 33.62 11.49
CA LYS A 2 -20.40 32.46 10.75
C LYS A 2 -19.45 31.27 10.88
N CYS A 3 -19.99 30.09 11.18
CA CYS A 3 -19.19 28.88 11.23
C CYS A 3 -18.66 28.55 9.81
N PRO A 4 -17.35 28.34 9.60
CA PRO A 4 -16.80 28.05 8.28
C PRO A 4 -17.24 26.69 7.72
N ASN A 5 -17.68 25.77 8.59
CA ASN A 5 -18.07 24.43 8.18
C ASN A 5 -19.56 24.34 7.76
N CYS A 6 -20.46 24.99 8.48
CA CYS A 6 -21.91 24.90 8.22
C CYS A 6 -22.60 26.23 7.88
N ASN A 7 -21.84 27.33 7.83
CA ASN A 7 -22.29 28.68 7.49
C ASN A 7 -23.36 29.32 8.41
N LYS A 8 -23.72 28.66 9.52
CA LYS A 8 -24.67 29.20 10.49
C LYS A 8 -24.06 30.28 11.38
N GLU A 9 -24.90 31.23 11.80
CA GLU A 9 -24.51 32.27 12.74
C GLU A 9 -24.35 31.70 14.14
N ILE A 10 -23.21 32.01 14.75
CA ILE A 10 -22.81 31.57 16.08
C ILE A 10 -22.28 32.75 16.89
N ALA A 11 -22.35 32.64 18.22
CA ALA A 11 -21.74 33.62 19.11
C ALA A 11 -20.20 33.59 19.01
N ASP A 12 -19.56 34.75 19.14
CA ASP A 12 -18.13 34.92 18.89
C ASP A 12 -17.20 34.22 19.91
N ASN A 13 -17.75 33.67 21.00
CA ASN A 13 -17.00 33.05 22.10
C ASN A 13 -17.28 31.54 22.28
N THR A 14 -17.89 30.87 21.30
CA THR A 14 -18.15 29.44 21.39
C THR A 14 -16.92 28.62 21.06
N LYS A 15 -16.52 27.69 21.94
CA LYS A 15 -15.43 26.74 21.67
C LYS A 15 -15.76 25.75 20.55
N PHE A 16 -17.04 25.45 20.35
CA PHE A 16 -17.54 24.53 19.33
C PHE A 16 -18.83 25.08 18.70
N CYS A 17 -19.05 24.81 17.42
CA CYS A 17 -20.29 25.14 16.74
C CYS A 17 -21.42 24.21 17.25
N PRO A 18 -22.51 24.74 17.82
CA PRO A 18 -23.60 23.91 18.35
C PRO A 18 -24.38 23.18 17.25
N GLU A 19 -24.26 23.62 16.00
CA GLU A 19 -25.02 23.09 14.88
C GLU A 19 -24.31 21.98 14.10
N CYS A 20 -22.98 21.96 14.11
CA CYS A 20 -22.19 20.98 13.34
C CYS A 20 -20.95 20.44 14.07
N GLY A 21 -20.71 20.84 15.32
CA GLY A 21 -19.59 20.34 16.14
C GLY A 21 -18.21 20.89 15.78
N HIS A 22 -18.08 21.84 14.85
CA HIS A 22 -16.80 22.43 14.46
C HIS A 22 -16.10 23.11 15.64
N ASN A 23 -14.88 22.67 15.98
CA ASN A 23 -14.10 23.18 17.11
C ASN A 23 -13.31 24.42 16.70
N PHE A 24 -13.55 25.56 17.35
CA PHE A 24 -12.83 26.82 17.14
C PHE A 24 -11.55 26.92 17.98
N SER A 25 -11.26 25.92 18.82
CA SER A 25 -10.16 25.90 19.79
C SER A 25 -8.97 25.04 19.32
N GLN A 26 -8.54 25.18 18.06
CA GLN A 26 -7.18 24.76 17.68
C GLN A 26 -6.21 25.93 17.86
N PRO A 27 -5.00 25.69 18.40
CA PRO A 27 -4.10 26.74 18.85
C PRO A 27 -3.56 27.54 17.66
N GLN A 28 -3.94 28.81 17.59
CA GLN A 28 -3.19 29.76 16.79
C GLN A 28 -1.77 29.90 17.37
N GLN A 29 -0.79 29.86 16.48
CA GLN A 29 0.57 30.35 16.67
C GLN A 29 0.58 31.60 17.58
N GLU A 30 1.21 31.48 18.73
CA GLU A 30 1.46 32.61 19.62
C GLU A 30 2.41 33.60 18.92
N THR A 31 1.86 34.78 18.59
CA THR A 31 2.66 35.98 18.35
C THR A 31 3.03 36.58 19.72
N PRO A 32 4.29 37.01 19.95
CA PRO A 32 4.81 37.20 21.29
C PRO A 32 4.37 38.53 21.92
N VAL A 33 3.74 38.45 23.10
CA VAL A 33 3.51 39.57 24.02
C VAL A 33 4.73 39.68 24.94
N GLN A 34 5.40 40.84 24.92
CA GLN A 34 6.52 41.15 25.80
C GLN A 34 6.09 41.32 27.27
N PRO A 35 6.85 40.76 28.23
CA PRO A 35 6.89 41.26 29.60
C PRO A 35 8.24 41.94 29.93
N GLN A 36 8.16 43.12 30.54
CA GLN A 36 9.29 43.86 31.16
C GLN A 36 9.91 43.10 32.36
N PRO A 37 11.13 43.46 32.79
CA PRO A 37 12.15 42.52 33.28
C PRO A 37 12.03 42.15 34.77
N GLN A 38 12.25 40.86 35.06
CA GLN A 38 12.81 40.42 36.33
C GLN A 38 13.98 39.46 36.05
N THR A 39 15.17 39.86 36.49
CA THR A 39 16.41 39.11 36.36
C THR A 39 16.46 37.97 37.37
N VAL A 40 16.31 36.74 36.89
CA VAL A 40 16.77 35.53 37.60
C VAL A 40 17.55 34.68 36.60
N TYR A 41 18.86 34.60 36.80
CA TYR A 41 19.78 33.83 35.97
C TYR A 41 19.56 32.34 36.22
N VAL A 42 19.06 31.63 35.21
CA VAL A 42 19.13 30.16 35.14
C VAL A 42 19.84 29.80 33.85
N GLN A 43 20.94 29.04 33.99
CA GLN A 43 21.83 28.63 32.91
C GLN A 43 21.09 27.79 31.86
N GLN A 44 21.29 28.15 30.60
CA GLN A 44 20.79 27.46 29.42
C GLN A 44 21.74 26.29 29.07
N PRO A 45 21.23 25.04 28.88
CA PRO A 45 22.03 23.95 28.33
C PRO A 45 22.42 24.24 26.88
N GLN A 46 23.71 24.04 26.54
CA GLN A 46 24.23 24.18 25.19
C GLN A 46 23.60 23.16 24.21
N PRO A 47 23.36 23.54 22.94
CA PRO A 47 22.98 22.58 21.90
C PRO A 47 24.18 21.67 21.55
N GLU A 48 23.99 20.37 21.68
CA GLU A 48 24.98 19.35 21.31
C GLU A 48 25.30 19.39 19.80
N PRO A 49 26.58 19.20 19.40
CA PRO A 49 26.96 19.20 17.99
C PRO A 49 26.41 17.97 17.26
N LYS A 50 25.66 18.21 16.17
CA LYS A 50 25.14 17.18 15.27
C LYS A 50 26.27 16.28 14.75
N LYS A 51 26.24 14.99 15.12
CA LYS A 51 27.17 13.96 14.64
C LYS A 51 27.05 13.80 13.12
N LYS A 52 28.18 13.99 12.42
CA LYS A 52 28.32 13.68 10.99
C LYS A 52 28.40 12.16 10.80
N LYS A 53 27.68 11.62 9.81
CA LYS A 53 27.68 10.18 9.48
C LYS A 53 29.13 9.71 9.20
N PRO A 54 29.60 8.60 9.80
CA PRO A 54 31.00 8.19 9.70
C PRO A 54 31.31 7.67 8.29
N LEU A 55 32.37 8.24 7.69
CA LEU A 55 32.87 7.95 6.34
C LEU A 55 33.35 6.49 6.15
N TRP A 56 33.42 5.69 7.22
CA TRP A 56 33.89 4.31 7.21
C TRP A 56 32.97 3.33 6.47
N LEU A 57 31.68 3.66 6.27
CA LEU A 57 30.73 2.77 5.59
C LEU A 57 31.09 2.60 4.09
N LYS A 58 31.70 3.64 3.48
CA LYS A 58 32.21 3.56 2.09
C LYS A 58 33.48 2.70 1.98
N ILE A 59 34.26 2.58 3.07
CA ILE A 59 35.48 1.77 3.10
C ILE A 59 35.11 0.27 3.21
N VAL A 60 34.08 -0.07 3.97
CA VAL A 60 33.60 -1.46 4.11
C VAL A 60 33.01 -1.99 2.80
N ILE A 61 32.21 -1.19 2.08
CA ILE A 61 31.65 -1.57 0.78
C ILE A 61 32.75 -1.78 -0.27
N GLY A 62 33.81 -0.97 -0.24
CA GLY A 62 34.97 -1.13 -1.13
C GLY A 62 35.77 -2.42 -0.88
N ILE A 63 35.96 -2.81 0.39
CA ILE A 63 36.69 -4.03 0.76
C ILE A 63 35.88 -5.29 0.41
N VAL A 64 34.56 -5.28 0.63
CA VAL A 64 33.68 -6.41 0.27
C VAL A 64 33.60 -6.59 -1.25
N GLY A 65 33.50 -5.50 -2.01
CA GLY A 65 33.56 -5.56 -3.48
C GLY A 65 34.88 -6.10 -4.01
N LEU A 66 36.02 -5.76 -3.37
CA LEU A 66 37.34 -6.27 -3.75
C LEU A 66 37.49 -7.77 -3.46
N PHE A 67 36.98 -8.26 -2.33
CA PHE A 67 37.02 -9.69 -2.00
C PHE A 67 36.16 -10.56 -2.94
N ILE A 68 35.00 -10.04 -3.39
CA ILE A 68 34.15 -10.73 -4.37
C ILE A 68 34.85 -10.80 -5.74
N LEU A 69 35.62 -9.75 -6.11
CA LEU A 69 36.38 -9.74 -7.37
C LEU A 69 37.51 -10.79 -7.39
N PHE A 70 38.14 -11.07 -6.25
CA PHE A 70 39.18 -12.11 -6.13
C PHE A 70 38.62 -13.54 -6.11
N ALA A 71 37.36 -13.75 -5.71
CA ALA A 71 36.75 -15.07 -5.67
C ALA A 71 36.36 -15.61 -7.06
N ILE A 72 36.18 -14.73 -8.07
CA ILE A 72 35.74 -15.13 -9.43
C ILE A 72 36.93 -15.50 -10.34
N LEU A 73 38.17 -15.15 -9.97
CA LEU A 73 39.37 -15.43 -10.77
C LEU A 73 40.23 -16.60 -10.24
N GLY A 74 39.77 -17.31 -9.20
CA GLY A 74 40.52 -18.38 -8.56
C GLY A 74 39.84 -19.75 -8.68
N SER A 75 40.26 -20.52 -9.69
CA SER A 75 40.22 -22.00 -9.80
C SER A 75 39.24 -22.59 -10.83
N CYS A 76 39.70 -22.60 -12.07
CA CYS A 76 39.55 -23.78 -12.93
C CYS A 76 40.76 -24.69 -12.69
N SER A 77 40.57 -26.01 -12.54
CA SER A 77 41.55 -27.04 -12.93
C SER A 77 40.91 -28.43 -13.00
N ASP A 78 41.27 -29.09 -14.10
CA ASP A 78 40.77 -30.31 -14.74
C ASP A 78 40.90 -31.64 -13.98
N ASP A 79 39.93 -32.50 -14.32
CA ASP A 79 39.95 -33.92 -14.74
C ASP A 79 41.14 -34.86 -14.41
N SER A 80 40.78 -36.09 -14.00
CA SER A 80 41.55 -37.31 -14.29
C SER A 80 40.64 -38.55 -14.21
N SER A 81 40.42 -39.15 -15.38
CA SER A 81 39.72 -40.39 -15.69
C SER A 81 40.48 -41.65 -15.26
N THR A 82 39.81 -42.75 -14.85
CA THR A 82 40.10 -44.12 -15.37
C THR A 82 38.98 -45.15 -15.09
N SER A 83 38.33 -45.58 -16.18
CA SER A 83 38.09 -46.96 -16.66
C SER A 83 37.36 -48.06 -15.84
N THR A 84 36.22 -48.49 -16.44
CA THR A 84 35.85 -49.89 -16.79
C THR A 84 35.20 -50.81 -15.74
N SER A 85 33.92 -51.13 -15.94
CA SER A 85 33.45 -52.44 -16.47
C SER A 85 31.91 -52.52 -16.50
N ALA A 86 31.35 -52.85 -17.67
CA ALA A 86 29.99 -53.35 -17.82
C ALA A 86 29.93 -54.85 -17.39
N PRO A 87 28.74 -55.49 -17.24
CA PRO A 87 27.91 -55.84 -18.39
C PRO A 87 26.38 -55.72 -18.19
N ALA A 88 25.66 -55.65 -19.31
CA ALA A 88 24.22 -55.85 -19.44
C ALA A 88 23.85 -57.35 -19.36
N PRO A 89 22.55 -57.72 -19.26
CA PRO A 89 21.72 -57.78 -20.47
C PRO A 89 20.27 -57.27 -20.32
N ALA A 90 19.66 -57.01 -21.48
CA ALA A 90 18.24 -56.68 -21.71
C ALA A 90 17.36 -57.97 -21.76
N PRO A 91 16.17 -57.97 -22.41
CA PRO A 91 14.90 -57.26 -22.16
C PRO A 91 13.70 -58.25 -22.01
N SER A 92 12.49 -57.80 -21.67
CA SER A 92 11.18 -58.35 -22.11
C SER A 92 10.01 -57.51 -21.54
N SER A 93 9.04 -57.02 -22.35
CA SER A 93 7.77 -57.68 -22.76
C SER A 93 6.90 -58.08 -21.56
N SER A 94 5.57 -57.88 -21.43
CA SER A 94 4.47 -57.43 -22.30
C SER A 94 3.15 -57.42 -21.45
N THR A 95 2.07 -56.83 -22.00
CA THR A 95 0.62 -57.15 -21.77
C THR A 95 0.02 -56.80 -20.39
N GLY A 96 -1.12 -56.13 -20.20
CA GLY A 96 -2.35 -55.95 -20.99
C GLY A 96 -3.54 -56.57 -20.23
N THR A 97 -4.71 -55.93 -20.32
CA THR A 97 -6.10 -56.40 -20.02
C THR A 97 -6.79 -55.87 -18.73
N GLU A 98 -7.74 -54.92 -18.95
CA GLU A 98 -9.19 -54.91 -18.58
C GLU A 98 -9.66 -55.31 -17.15
N GLN A 99 -10.76 -54.83 -16.54
CA GLN A 99 -11.87 -53.89 -16.81
C GLN A 99 -12.76 -53.88 -15.52
N ALA A 100 -13.68 -52.89 -15.41
CA ALA A 100 -14.99 -52.94 -14.70
C ALA A 100 -14.99 -52.83 -13.15
N THR A 101 -15.90 -52.15 -12.43
CA THR A 101 -17.19 -51.49 -12.74
C THR A 101 -17.75 -50.76 -11.49
N ASN A 102 -18.48 -49.67 -11.75
CA ASN A 102 -19.73 -49.15 -11.17
C ASN A 102 -19.99 -48.81 -9.68
N GLY A 103 -20.73 -47.68 -9.53
CA GLY A 103 -21.73 -47.37 -8.49
C GLY A 103 -21.37 -46.13 -7.66
N SER A 104 -21.64 -44.88 -8.07
CA SER A 104 -22.92 -44.17 -8.24
C SER A 104 -23.80 -44.09 -6.98
N SER A 105 -23.88 -42.90 -6.38
CA SER A 105 -25.11 -42.37 -5.78
C SER A 105 -25.05 -40.84 -5.71
N SER A 106 -26.19 -40.26 -6.04
CA SER A 106 -26.45 -38.90 -6.50
C SER A 106 -27.28 -38.09 -5.50
N SER A 107 -27.13 -36.76 -5.51
CA SER A 107 -28.22 -35.75 -5.46
C SER A 107 -27.59 -34.34 -5.43
N SER A 108 -27.67 -33.55 -6.52
CA SER A 108 -28.72 -32.55 -6.85
C SER A 108 -28.93 -31.55 -5.71
N SER A 109 -28.80 -30.23 -5.83
CA SER A 109 -29.02 -29.22 -6.88
C SER A 109 -28.64 -27.89 -6.20
N SER A 110 -28.12 -26.82 -6.80
CA SER A 110 -28.78 -26.01 -7.83
C SER A 110 -27.77 -24.97 -8.33
N SER A 111 -27.48 -25.05 -9.62
CA SER A 111 -26.79 -24.03 -10.40
C SER A 111 -27.68 -22.80 -10.54
N SER A 112 -27.25 -21.68 -9.95
CA SER A 112 -27.60 -20.35 -10.43
C SER A 112 -26.37 -19.75 -11.09
N SER A 113 -26.19 -20.16 -12.34
CA SER A 113 -25.38 -19.48 -13.33
C SER A 113 -25.92 -18.06 -13.50
N SER A 114 -25.24 -17.09 -12.91
CA SER A 114 -25.28 -15.70 -13.35
C SER A 114 -23.93 -15.40 -14.00
N SER A 115 -23.85 -15.74 -15.28
CA SER A 115 -22.87 -15.23 -16.21
C SER A 115 -23.12 -13.73 -16.39
N SER A 116 -22.48 -12.94 -15.53
CA SER A 116 -22.37 -11.48 -15.64
C SER A 116 -20.93 -11.03 -15.42
N THR A 117 -19.95 -11.85 -15.82
CA THR A 117 -18.52 -11.62 -15.58
C THR A 117 -17.91 -10.59 -16.53
N SER A 118 -18.62 -10.19 -17.59
CA SER A 118 -18.08 -9.24 -18.59
C SER A 118 -18.31 -7.77 -18.22
N SER A 119 -19.27 -7.47 -17.33
CA SER A 119 -19.68 -6.09 -17.02
C SER A 119 -19.07 -5.55 -15.72
N SER A 120 -18.55 -6.42 -14.86
CA SER A 120 -18.02 -5.98 -13.56
C SER A 120 -16.70 -5.23 -13.71
N ASN A 121 -15.80 -5.71 -14.57
CA ASN A 121 -14.40 -5.26 -14.62
C ASN A 121 -14.18 -3.88 -15.27
N SER A 122 -15.23 -3.24 -15.79
CA SER A 122 -15.17 -1.89 -16.34
C SER A 122 -15.48 -0.79 -15.33
N THR A 123 -15.97 -1.15 -14.14
CA THR A 123 -16.23 -0.20 -13.05
C THR A 123 -15.06 -0.18 -12.07
N PRO A 124 -14.77 0.95 -11.39
CA PRO A 124 -13.70 0.98 -10.38
C PRO A 124 -13.84 -0.09 -9.31
N ILE A 125 -15.06 -0.36 -8.81
CA ILE A 125 -15.28 -1.42 -7.82
C ILE A 125 -14.96 -2.81 -8.38
N GLY A 126 -15.26 -3.08 -9.65
CA GLY A 126 -14.91 -4.35 -10.27
C GLY A 126 -13.42 -4.50 -10.51
N VAL A 127 -12.71 -3.41 -10.81
CA VAL A 127 -11.24 -3.36 -10.86
C VAL A 127 -10.65 -3.79 -9.52
N TYR A 128 -11.04 -3.14 -8.41
CA TYR A 128 -10.51 -3.50 -7.08
C TYR A 128 -10.91 -4.91 -6.66
N THR A 129 -12.14 -5.35 -6.98
CA THR A 129 -12.58 -6.74 -6.71
C THR A 129 -11.75 -7.76 -7.47
N LYS A 130 -11.34 -7.45 -8.71
CA LYS A 130 -10.44 -8.31 -9.48
C LYS A 130 -9.04 -8.31 -8.88
N LEU A 131 -8.51 -7.14 -8.51
CA LEU A 131 -7.19 -7.00 -7.89
C LEU A 131 -7.08 -7.78 -6.58
N SER A 132 -8.14 -7.82 -5.77
CA SER A 132 -8.16 -8.62 -4.52
C SER A 132 -8.05 -10.13 -4.75
N GLN A 133 -8.16 -10.60 -5.99
CA GLN A 133 -8.06 -12.02 -6.36
C GLN A 133 -6.74 -12.37 -7.05
N ILE A 134 -6.07 -11.39 -7.66
CA ILE A 134 -4.91 -11.63 -8.54
C ILE A 134 -3.64 -10.93 -8.08
N SER A 135 -3.74 -9.94 -7.19
CA SER A 135 -2.60 -9.19 -6.71
C SER A 135 -1.70 -10.06 -5.83
N SER A 136 -0.42 -9.69 -5.76
CA SER A 136 0.51 -10.19 -4.75
C SER A 136 0.19 -9.71 -3.34
N ILE A 137 -0.66 -8.69 -3.20
CA ILE A 137 -1.22 -8.23 -1.94
C ILE A 137 -2.50 -9.04 -1.66
N ASP A 138 -2.53 -9.78 -0.56
CA ASP A 138 -3.74 -10.46 -0.05
C ASP A 138 -4.57 -9.47 0.76
N PHE A 139 -5.78 -9.17 0.29
CA PHE A 139 -6.70 -8.25 0.95
C PHE A 139 -8.15 -8.56 0.62
N THR A 140 -9.06 -7.99 1.42
CA THR A 140 -10.49 -7.99 1.15
C THR A 140 -10.99 -6.56 1.02
N ILE A 141 -12.22 -6.39 0.52
CA ILE A 141 -12.87 -5.09 0.40
C ILE A 141 -14.04 -5.05 1.37
N SER A 142 -14.02 -4.10 2.30
CA SER A 142 -15.13 -3.90 3.24
C SER A 142 -16.42 -3.49 2.54
N ALA A 143 -17.57 -3.74 3.17
CA ALA A 143 -18.86 -3.35 2.62
C ALA A 143 -18.98 -1.82 2.44
N LYS A 144 -18.40 -1.06 3.38
CA LYS A 144 -18.34 0.41 3.30
C LYS A 144 -17.53 0.88 2.09
N ALA A 145 -16.31 0.35 1.91
CA ALA A 145 -15.46 0.68 0.77
C ALA A 145 -16.14 0.35 -0.56
N LYS A 146 -16.79 -0.82 -0.63
CA LYS A 146 -17.56 -1.23 -1.80
C LYS A 146 -18.68 -0.24 -2.12
N ALA A 147 -19.45 0.19 -1.12
CA ALA A 147 -20.52 1.17 -1.31
C ALA A 147 -19.97 2.51 -1.81
N PHE A 148 -18.96 3.05 -1.12
CA PHE A 148 -18.36 4.34 -1.48
C PHE A 148 -17.84 4.36 -2.93
N ILE A 149 -17.05 3.36 -3.32
CA ILE A 149 -16.46 3.30 -4.67
C ILE A 149 -17.55 3.13 -5.75
N THR A 150 -18.64 2.43 -5.42
CA THR A 150 -19.78 2.25 -6.34
C THR A 150 -20.57 3.56 -6.51
N GLU A 151 -20.71 4.35 -5.46
CA GLU A 151 -21.44 5.62 -5.46
C GLU A 151 -20.61 6.78 -6.06
N HIS A 152 -19.29 6.66 -6.06
CA HIS A 152 -18.36 7.68 -6.53
C HIS A 152 -17.37 7.16 -7.59
N PRO A 153 -17.82 6.60 -8.72
CA PRO A 153 -16.93 6.03 -9.72
C PRO A 153 -16.01 7.08 -10.37
N ASP A 154 -16.46 8.33 -10.46
CA ASP A 154 -15.71 9.44 -11.06
C ASP A 154 -14.50 9.91 -10.23
N LEU A 155 -14.33 9.38 -9.01
CA LEU A 155 -13.16 9.65 -8.15
C LEU A 155 -12.02 8.65 -8.37
N PHE A 156 -12.16 7.66 -9.25
CA PHE A 156 -11.16 6.59 -9.43
C PHE A 156 -10.74 6.45 -10.91
N PRO A 157 -9.85 7.31 -11.40
CA PRO A 157 -9.13 8.37 -10.65
C PRO A 157 -9.86 9.72 -10.62
N ALA A 158 -9.59 10.50 -9.58
CA ALA A 158 -10.02 11.88 -9.43
C ALA A 158 -9.20 12.81 -10.35
N LYS A 159 -9.76 13.96 -10.71
CA LYS A 159 -9.08 14.91 -11.61
C LYS A 159 -7.99 15.71 -10.89
N SER A 160 -8.16 15.93 -9.59
CA SER A 160 -7.23 16.64 -8.73
C SER A 160 -7.37 16.20 -7.28
N ASP A 161 -6.38 16.53 -6.45
CA ASP A 161 -6.43 16.38 -5.00
C ASP A 161 -7.61 17.16 -4.37
N VAL A 162 -7.96 18.32 -4.93
CA VAL A 162 -9.06 19.15 -4.46
C VAL A 162 -10.41 18.42 -4.54
N ASP A 163 -10.60 17.56 -5.55
CA ASP A 163 -11.82 16.77 -5.71
C ASP A 163 -11.98 15.72 -4.60
N CYS A 164 -10.87 15.27 -4.01
CA CYS A 164 -10.86 14.32 -2.90
C CYS A 164 -11.23 14.96 -1.57
N ASN A 165 -10.88 16.24 -1.35
CA ASN A 165 -10.96 16.90 -0.04
C ASN A 165 -12.32 16.83 0.66
N ASN A 166 -13.42 16.79 -0.09
CA ASN A 166 -14.78 16.68 0.48
C ASN A 166 -15.07 15.31 1.10
N TYR A 167 -14.24 14.32 0.80
CA TYR A 167 -14.41 12.93 1.24
C TYR A 167 -13.36 12.49 2.25
N VAL A 168 -12.32 13.29 2.47
CA VAL A 168 -11.21 12.93 3.35
C VAL A 168 -11.59 13.14 4.80
N ASN A 169 -11.38 12.10 5.61
CA ASN A 169 -11.40 12.20 7.06
C ASN A 169 -9.96 12.14 7.60
N TYR A 170 -9.38 13.30 7.83
CA TYR A 170 -8.02 13.46 8.37
C TYR A 170 -7.84 12.91 9.80
N GLY A 171 -8.92 12.54 10.50
CA GLY A 171 -8.84 11.88 11.80
C GLY A 171 -8.54 10.38 11.71
N ILE A 172 -8.62 9.78 10.52
CA ILE A 172 -8.37 8.35 10.34
C ILE A 172 -6.87 8.12 10.12
N GLU A 173 -6.18 7.87 11.23
CA GLU A 173 -4.79 7.43 11.25
C GLU A 173 -4.64 5.91 11.02
N TYR A 174 -3.43 5.44 10.69
CA TYR A 174 -3.13 4.02 10.49
C TYR A 174 -3.57 3.13 11.66
N LYS A 175 -3.41 3.57 12.91
CA LYS A 175 -3.83 2.81 14.11
C LYS A 175 -5.33 2.49 14.13
N HIS A 176 -6.17 3.30 13.49
CA HIS A 176 -7.60 3.04 13.37
C HIS A 176 -7.85 1.93 12.34
N LEU A 177 -7.14 1.98 11.22
CA LEU A 177 -7.19 0.97 10.16
C LEU A 177 -6.67 -0.39 10.67
N SER A 178 -5.51 -0.40 11.32
CA SER A 178 -4.91 -1.63 11.85
C SER A 178 -5.78 -2.30 12.92
N LYS A 179 -6.56 -1.52 13.68
CA LYS A 179 -7.50 -2.03 14.67
C LYS A 179 -8.81 -2.55 14.06
N SER A 180 -9.36 -1.84 13.07
CA SER A 180 -10.67 -2.17 12.49
C SER A 180 -10.94 -1.44 11.17
N ALA A 181 -10.16 -1.73 10.13
CA ALA A 181 -10.26 -1.05 8.83
C ALA A 181 -11.63 -1.15 8.15
N ASP A 182 -12.41 -2.20 8.44
CA ASP A 182 -13.75 -2.40 7.93
C ASP A 182 -14.75 -1.30 8.30
N ASN A 183 -14.47 -0.54 9.36
CA ASN A 183 -15.29 0.58 9.82
C ASN A 183 -15.03 1.91 9.09
N TYR A 184 -14.00 1.99 8.23
CA TYR A 184 -13.48 3.27 7.71
C TYR A 184 -13.52 3.40 6.17
N GLY A 185 -14.17 2.46 5.47
CA GLY A 185 -14.31 2.50 4.01
C GLY A 185 -15.37 3.47 3.47
N ASP A 186 -16.03 4.25 4.33
CA ASP A 186 -17.07 5.24 3.96
C ASP A 186 -16.52 6.67 3.78
N SER A 187 -15.20 6.84 3.91
CA SER A 187 -14.48 8.08 3.68
C SER A 187 -13.09 7.79 3.13
N MET A 188 -12.42 8.82 2.63
CA MET A 188 -11.03 8.74 2.19
C MET A 188 -10.06 9.02 3.35
N VAL A 189 -8.87 8.44 3.25
CA VAL A 189 -7.69 8.81 4.03
C VAL A 189 -6.73 9.64 3.17
N CYS A 190 -5.91 10.45 3.82
CA CYS A 190 -4.76 11.12 3.22
C CYS A 190 -3.49 10.46 3.76
N VAL A 191 -2.70 9.85 2.88
CA VAL A 191 -1.44 9.19 3.22
C VAL A 191 -0.30 10.02 2.69
N ASN A 192 0.59 10.47 3.58
CA ASN A 192 1.85 11.11 3.22
C ASN A 192 2.99 10.15 3.58
N GLY A 193 3.83 9.81 2.61
CA GLY A 193 4.91 8.87 2.84
C GLY A 193 5.89 8.80 1.67
N THR A 194 6.90 7.95 1.82
CA THR A 194 7.89 7.65 0.79
C THR A 194 7.47 6.40 0.02
N ILE A 195 7.62 6.42 -1.30
CA ILE A 195 7.38 5.26 -2.15
C ILE A 195 8.56 4.30 -2.03
N GLU A 196 8.35 3.20 -1.31
CA GLU A 196 9.33 2.11 -1.17
C GLU A 196 9.37 1.19 -2.40
N GLN A 197 8.26 1.12 -3.14
CA GLN A 197 8.18 0.35 -4.38
C GLN A 197 7.01 0.85 -5.23
N ILE A 198 7.21 0.98 -6.53
CA ILE A 198 6.15 1.28 -7.49
C ILE A 198 6.24 0.36 -8.71
N MET A 199 5.10 -0.12 -9.18
CA MET A 199 5.02 -0.93 -10.40
C MET A 199 3.69 -0.73 -11.12
N GLU A 200 3.73 -0.88 -12.44
CA GLU A 200 2.54 -0.88 -13.30
C GLU A 200 2.14 -2.32 -13.63
N LEU A 201 0.91 -2.67 -13.29
CA LEU A 201 0.27 -3.93 -13.66
C LEU A 201 -0.47 -3.73 -14.97
N LYS A 202 -0.04 -4.41 -16.03
CA LYS A 202 -0.56 -4.15 -17.38
C LYS A 202 -1.87 -4.90 -17.66
N PRO A 203 -2.70 -4.44 -18.61
CA PRO A 203 -3.92 -5.13 -19.05
C PRO A 203 -3.71 -6.61 -19.41
N GLU A 204 -2.61 -6.94 -20.08
CA GLU A 204 -2.28 -8.32 -20.48
C GLU A 204 -1.94 -9.25 -19.30
N GLU A 205 -1.49 -8.71 -18.17
CA GLU A 205 -1.17 -9.47 -16.96
C GLU A 205 -2.40 -9.62 -16.06
N THR A 206 -3.23 -8.58 -15.99
CA THR A 206 -4.36 -8.49 -15.05
C THR A 206 -5.69 -8.95 -15.66
N GLY A 207 -5.82 -8.89 -16.98
CA GLY A 207 -7.09 -9.02 -17.69
C GLY A 207 -8.05 -7.85 -17.44
N LEU A 208 -7.56 -6.74 -16.89
CA LEU A 208 -8.29 -5.48 -16.75
C LEU A 208 -8.17 -4.65 -18.02
N LYS A 209 -9.06 -3.68 -18.18
CA LYS A 209 -9.01 -2.76 -19.32
C LYS A 209 -7.86 -1.75 -19.18
N ASP A 210 -7.68 -1.23 -17.97
CA ASP A 210 -6.77 -0.14 -17.67
C ASP A 210 -5.51 -0.69 -16.97
N THR A 211 -4.36 -0.03 -17.19
CA THR A 211 -3.16 -0.23 -16.38
C THR A 211 -3.45 0.19 -14.94
N ILE A 212 -2.88 -0.53 -13.97
CA ILE A 212 -2.99 -0.21 -12.55
C ILE A 212 -1.60 0.10 -12.00
N THR A 213 -1.41 1.25 -11.38
CA THR A 213 -0.20 1.52 -10.60
C THR A 213 -0.40 1.01 -9.17
N LEU A 214 0.44 0.04 -8.76
CA LEU A 214 0.57 -0.40 -7.38
C LEU A 214 1.76 0.33 -6.74
N MET A 215 1.50 1.03 -5.64
CA MET A 215 2.51 1.72 -4.83
C MET A 215 2.54 1.09 -3.43
N ARG A 216 3.73 0.78 -2.94
CA ARG A 216 4.01 0.51 -1.53
C ARG A 216 4.63 1.76 -0.93
N ILE A 217 4.00 2.25 0.12
CA ILE A 217 4.32 3.55 0.71
C ILE A 217 4.54 3.33 2.21
N GLU A 218 5.63 3.89 2.72
CA GLU A 218 5.91 3.93 4.15
C GLU A 218 5.69 5.36 4.65
N ASP A 219 4.85 5.53 5.68
CA ASP A 219 4.68 6.83 6.33
C ASP A 219 5.83 7.16 7.28
N GLY A 220 5.82 8.36 7.86
CA GLY A 220 6.87 8.79 8.80
C GLY A 220 6.95 7.99 10.10
N ASP A 221 5.93 7.17 10.41
CA ASP A 221 5.85 6.30 11.58
C ASP A 221 6.17 4.84 11.24
N TYR A 222 6.70 4.57 10.03
CA TYR A 222 7.02 3.24 9.51
C TYR A 222 5.79 2.33 9.35
N ASN A 223 4.61 2.92 9.09
CA ASN A 223 3.43 2.15 8.73
C ASN A 223 3.38 1.92 7.22
N ASP A 224 3.15 0.66 6.83
CA ASP A 224 3.02 0.27 5.43
C ASP A 224 1.61 0.54 4.88
N PHE A 225 1.56 1.17 3.71
CA PHE A 225 0.37 1.32 2.88
C PHE A 225 0.60 0.67 1.52
N CYS A 226 -0.43 0.00 1.01
CA CYS A 226 -0.47 -0.54 -0.34
C CYS A 226 -1.58 0.17 -1.13
N ALA A 227 -1.22 1.06 -2.04
CA ALA A 227 -2.16 1.87 -2.80
C ALA A 227 -2.29 1.38 -4.24
N PHE A 228 -3.53 1.14 -4.68
CA PHE A 228 -3.85 0.80 -6.07
C PHE A 228 -4.52 2.00 -6.76
N TYR A 229 -3.86 2.54 -7.77
CA TYR A 229 -4.36 3.64 -8.60
C TYR A 229 -4.76 3.12 -9.99
N ILE A 230 -5.95 3.48 -10.47
CA ILE A 230 -6.42 3.12 -11.81
C ILE A 230 -5.84 4.11 -12.82
N GLY A 231 -4.90 3.66 -13.64
CA GLY A 231 -4.12 4.48 -14.56
C GLY A 231 -2.63 4.44 -14.24
N THR A 232 -1.89 5.42 -14.75
CA THR A 232 -0.46 5.62 -14.51
C THR A 232 -0.21 6.96 -13.82
N VAL A 233 0.93 7.09 -13.14
CA VAL A 233 1.33 8.30 -12.41
C VAL A 233 2.81 8.60 -12.65
N ASP A 234 3.17 9.89 -12.62
CA ASP A 234 4.56 10.35 -12.72
C ASP A 234 5.18 10.40 -11.31
N LEU A 235 5.38 9.21 -10.74
CA LEU A 235 5.98 8.98 -9.43
C LEU A 235 6.95 7.79 -9.52
N TYR A 236 8.01 7.84 -8.72
CA TYR A 236 9.08 6.86 -8.74
C TYR A 236 9.38 6.34 -7.32
N GLU A 237 10.16 5.26 -7.25
CA GLU A 237 10.74 4.79 -5.99
C GLU A 237 11.58 5.92 -5.35
N ASP A 238 11.58 5.98 -4.02
CA ASP A 238 12.17 7.05 -3.18
C ASP A 238 11.46 8.42 -3.24
N ASP A 239 10.45 8.61 -4.10
CA ASP A 239 9.68 9.87 -4.10
C ASP A 239 8.83 9.98 -2.83
N SER A 240 8.75 11.19 -2.28
CA SER A 240 7.74 11.54 -1.28
C SER A 240 6.43 11.89 -1.98
N ALA A 241 5.35 11.20 -1.60
CA ALA A 241 4.05 11.30 -2.25
C ALA A 241 2.91 11.57 -1.25
N THR A 242 1.83 12.15 -1.78
CA THR A 242 0.52 12.25 -1.12
C THR A 242 -0.49 11.40 -1.88
N ILE A 243 -1.15 10.49 -1.18
CA ILE A 243 -2.23 9.67 -1.71
C ILE A 243 -3.53 10.02 -1.01
N TYR A 244 -4.58 10.27 -1.80
CA TYR A 244 -5.96 10.29 -1.30
C TYR A 244 -6.67 9.05 -1.80
N GLY A 245 -7.36 8.34 -0.90
CA GLY A 245 -8.05 7.13 -1.30
C GLY A 245 -8.86 6.48 -0.21
N VAL A 246 -9.66 5.49 -0.60
CA VAL A 246 -10.57 4.77 0.31
C VAL A 246 -9.87 3.56 0.89
N PRO A 247 -9.81 3.40 2.23
CA PRO A 247 -9.32 2.17 2.85
C PRO A 247 -10.20 0.99 2.44
N LEU A 248 -9.62 -0.01 1.77
CA LEU A 248 -10.33 -1.22 1.38
C LEU A 248 -10.46 -2.17 2.57
N ASN A 249 -9.32 -2.51 3.17
CA ASN A 249 -9.14 -3.22 4.43
C ASN A 249 -7.63 -3.22 4.78
N MET A 250 -7.25 -3.87 5.87
CA MET A 250 -5.87 -4.35 6.02
C MET A 250 -5.59 -5.50 5.04
N GLY A 251 -4.35 -5.61 4.60
CA GLY A 251 -3.86 -6.67 3.74
C GLY A 251 -2.44 -7.08 4.09
N SER A 252 -1.88 -8.02 3.34
CA SER A 252 -0.52 -8.49 3.56
C SER A 252 0.16 -8.98 2.29
N TYR A 253 1.48 -8.97 2.28
CA TYR A 253 2.29 -9.46 1.15
C TYR A 253 3.59 -10.11 1.64
N LYS A 254 4.24 -10.87 0.75
CA LYS A 254 5.56 -11.46 1.02
C LYS A 254 6.66 -10.46 0.71
N ASN A 255 7.55 -10.24 1.68
CA ASN A 255 8.72 -9.39 1.49
C ASN A 255 9.93 -10.19 0.99
N ASN A 256 10.98 -9.49 0.59
CA ASN A 256 12.19 -10.06 0.00
C ASN A 256 12.97 -11.00 0.96
N MET A 257 12.63 -11.00 2.25
CA MET A 257 13.21 -11.89 3.27
C MET A 257 12.29 -13.10 3.56
N ASN A 258 11.33 -13.40 2.68
CA ASN A 258 10.28 -14.40 2.86
C ASN A 258 9.37 -14.19 4.08
N GLY A 259 9.47 -13.02 4.73
CA GLY A 259 8.55 -12.59 5.78
C GLY A 259 7.21 -12.14 5.20
N THR A 260 6.25 -11.92 6.09
CA THR A 260 4.97 -11.32 5.73
C THR A 260 4.94 -9.91 6.30
N THR A 261 4.62 -8.93 5.45
CA THR A 261 4.41 -7.54 5.87
C THR A 261 2.92 -7.23 5.77
N THR A 262 2.38 -6.58 6.79
CA THR A 262 0.98 -6.13 6.84
C THR A 262 0.92 -4.69 6.36
N CYS A 263 -0.04 -4.33 5.52
CA CYS A 263 -0.26 -2.96 5.07
C CYS A 263 -1.73 -2.56 5.12
N ALA A 264 -2.00 -1.26 5.24
CA ALA A 264 -3.32 -0.71 4.95
C ALA A 264 -3.50 -0.63 3.43
N VAL A 265 -4.51 -1.31 2.88
CA VAL A 265 -4.75 -1.31 1.44
C VAL A 265 -5.73 -0.20 1.08
N VAL A 266 -5.35 0.62 0.10
CA VAL A 266 -6.08 1.83 -0.28
C VAL A 266 -6.42 1.78 -1.77
N ALA A 267 -7.69 1.99 -2.11
CA ALA A 267 -8.09 2.36 -3.46
C ALA A 267 -7.74 3.84 -3.65
N ALA A 268 -6.65 4.12 -4.36
CA ALA A 268 -6.18 5.47 -4.58
C ALA A 268 -7.06 6.19 -5.61
N ALA A 269 -7.69 7.28 -5.17
CA ALA A 269 -8.41 8.21 -6.01
C ALA A 269 -7.43 9.21 -6.67
N TYR A 270 -6.43 9.64 -5.91
CA TYR A 270 -5.36 10.54 -6.37
C TYR A 270 -4.02 10.08 -5.81
N ALA A 271 -2.97 10.26 -6.60
CA ALA A 271 -1.58 10.08 -6.19
C ALA A 271 -0.70 11.12 -6.89
N GLY A 272 0.10 11.85 -6.13
CA GLY A 272 0.99 12.87 -6.68
C GLY A 272 2.15 13.21 -5.73
N PRO A 273 3.06 14.11 -6.14
CA PRO A 273 4.15 14.57 -5.29
C PRO A 273 3.62 15.08 -3.94
N GLN A 274 4.38 14.87 -2.88
CA GLN A 274 3.93 15.22 -1.54
C GLN A 274 3.55 16.71 -1.45
N ILE A 275 2.31 16.97 -1.05
CA ILE A 275 1.81 18.32 -0.84
C ILE A 275 2.27 18.75 0.55
N SER A 276 3.03 19.85 0.62
CA SER A 276 3.41 20.43 1.91
C SER A 276 2.15 20.97 2.60
N GLY A 277 1.80 20.35 3.74
CA GLY A 277 0.74 20.84 4.63
C GLY A 277 1.13 22.10 5.40
#